data_AF-A0A2J8IEU2-F1
#
_entry.id   AF-A0A2J8IEU2-F1
#
_cell.length_a   1.000
_cell.length_b   1.000
_cell.length_c   1.000
_cell.angle_alpha   90.00
_cell.angle_beta   90.00
_cell.angle_gamma   90.00
#
_symmetry.space_group_name_H-M   'P 1'
#
loop_
_entity.id
_entity.type
_entity.pdbx_description
1 polymer ?
#
loop_
_entity_poly.entity_id
_entity_poly.type
_entity_poly.pdbx_seq_one_letter_code
_entity_poly.pdbx_strand_id
1 'polypeptide(L)'
;MSSSGGGDFRKRVERAAELRSYRGAGISAEEEAALDALDEKEREKRKKVSDAARAEYLVRDAMAQGKFDNLKYAGKPIPGLGESYDPDWWVKGLLQRENISGLGPPAILLRKEDAELDGKLDAQYTEQQVRDVLEDFNRRVIDARRQLQGGPPVITKIRDVEEEVGRWRQRRAARTAEAPEEPEPQRSWWQRLWKGTT
;
A
#
# COMPACT_ATOMS: atom_id res chain seq x y z
N MET A 1 24.82 -25.89 -72.42
CA MET A 1 25.19 -25.50 -71.05
C MET A 1 24.93 -24.00 -70.92
N SER A 2 23.82 -23.63 -70.29
CA SER A 2 23.76 -23.06 -68.92
C SER A 2 24.29 -21.62 -68.89
N SER A 3 23.50 -20.58 -68.64
CA SER A 3 23.19 -20.15 -67.27
C SER A 3 22.22 -18.94 -67.29
N SER A 4 20.92 -19.16 -67.14
CA SER A 4 19.92 -18.11 -66.87
C SER A 4 19.22 -18.31 -65.51
N GLY A 5 19.27 -19.51 -64.94
CA GLY A 5 18.62 -19.84 -63.66
C GLY A 5 19.32 -19.31 -62.40
N GLY A 6 20.57 -18.85 -62.51
CA GLY A 6 21.35 -18.38 -61.35
C GLY A 6 20.86 -17.04 -60.76
N GLY A 7 20.35 -16.14 -61.61
CA GLY A 7 19.86 -14.83 -61.19
C GLY A 7 18.55 -14.90 -60.41
N ASP A 8 17.60 -15.71 -60.89
CA ASP A 8 16.28 -15.87 -60.25
C ASP A 8 16.36 -16.67 -58.95
N PHE A 9 17.32 -17.60 -58.86
CA PHE A 9 17.60 -18.30 -57.61
C PHE A 9 18.23 -17.34 -56.59
N ARG A 10 19.19 -16.51 -57.00
CA ARG A 10 19.80 -15.49 -56.12
C ARG A 10 18.75 -14.51 -55.59
N LYS A 11 17.88 -13.96 -56.45
CA LYS A 11 16.77 -13.09 -56.04
C LYS A 11 15.79 -13.76 -55.09
N ARG A 12 15.49 -15.05 -55.28
CA ARG A 12 14.60 -15.81 -54.38
C ARG A 12 15.26 -16.08 -53.03
N VAL A 13 16.55 -16.40 -53.01
CA VAL A 13 17.32 -16.61 -51.77
C VAL A 13 17.47 -15.31 -50.99
N GLU A 14 17.71 -14.19 -51.67
CA GLU A 14 17.83 -12.85 -51.09
C GLU A 14 16.50 -12.41 -50.45
N ARG A 15 15.38 -12.56 -51.16
CA ARG A 15 14.03 -12.28 -50.63
C ARG A 15 13.64 -13.21 -49.48
N ALA A 16 14.07 -14.47 -49.51
CA ALA A 16 13.86 -15.42 -48.41
C ALA A 16 14.79 -15.18 -47.21
N ALA A 17 15.94 -14.51 -47.41
CA ALA A 17 16.84 -14.07 -46.36
C ALA A 17 16.29 -12.81 -45.67
N GLU A 18 15.77 -11.84 -46.43
CA GLU A 18 15.00 -10.70 -45.91
C GLU A 18 13.81 -11.19 -45.07
N LEU A 19 12.95 -12.05 -45.62
CA LEU A 19 11.78 -12.55 -44.87
C LEU A 19 12.16 -13.37 -43.61
N ARG A 20 13.38 -13.91 -43.52
CA ARG A 20 13.89 -14.60 -42.32
C ARG A 20 14.53 -13.65 -41.30
N SER A 21 15.19 -12.57 -41.71
CA SER A 21 15.63 -11.52 -40.78
C SER A 21 14.45 -10.79 -40.15
N TYR A 22 13.34 -10.68 -40.88
CA TYR A 22 12.06 -10.14 -40.40
C TYR A 22 11.34 -10.95 -39.31
N ARG A 23 11.66 -12.25 -39.11
CA ARG A 23 11.02 -13.06 -38.05
C ARG A 23 11.75 -12.94 -36.69
N GLY A 24 12.95 -12.37 -36.65
CA GLY A 24 13.78 -12.27 -35.45
C GLY A 24 14.24 -10.87 -35.06
N ALA A 25 14.19 -9.90 -35.97
CA ALA A 25 14.39 -8.49 -35.68
C ALA A 25 13.05 -7.76 -35.79
N GLY A 26 12.86 -6.69 -35.03
CA GLY A 26 11.62 -5.91 -35.00
C GLY A 26 11.18 -5.37 -36.37
N ILE A 27 10.11 -4.58 -36.33
CA ILE A 27 9.56 -3.83 -37.47
C ILE A 27 10.66 -3.25 -38.38
N SER A 28 10.39 -3.21 -39.68
CA SER A 28 11.35 -2.66 -40.64
C SER A 28 11.68 -1.20 -40.34
N ALA A 29 12.85 -0.71 -40.79
CA ALA A 29 13.19 0.70 -40.64
C ALA A 29 12.15 1.65 -41.26
N GLU A 30 11.47 1.20 -42.33
CA GLU A 30 10.38 1.95 -42.96
C GLU A 30 9.10 1.94 -42.11
N GLU A 31 8.79 0.81 -41.48
CA GLU A 31 7.66 0.67 -40.54
C GLU A 31 7.91 1.44 -39.24
N GLU A 32 9.14 1.43 -38.72
CA GLU A 32 9.57 2.21 -37.57
C GLU A 32 9.44 3.71 -37.84
N ALA A 33 9.96 4.18 -38.98
CA ALA A 33 9.79 5.57 -39.40
C ALA A 33 8.31 5.95 -39.61
N ALA A 34 7.48 5.01 -40.06
CA ALA A 34 6.05 5.23 -40.20
C ALA A 34 5.35 5.34 -38.83
N LEU A 35 5.70 4.51 -37.85
CA LEU A 35 5.20 4.60 -36.48
C LEU A 35 5.64 5.90 -35.80
N ASP A 36 6.91 6.29 -35.94
CA ASP A 36 7.42 7.57 -35.42
C ASP A 36 6.68 8.75 -36.02
N ALA A 37 6.37 8.71 -37.32
CA ALA A 37 5.59 9.74 -37.99
C ALA A 37 4.13 9.78 -37.51
N LEU A 38 3.54 8.63 -37.12
CA LEU A 38 2.21 8.57 -36.51
C LEU A 38 2.24 9.13 -35.08
N ASP A 39 3.24 8.77 -34.29
CA ASP A 39 3.46 9.25 -32.93
C ASP A 39 3.68 10.76 -32.90
N GLU A 40 4.47 11.31 -33.84
CA GLU A 40 4.68 12.75 -33.93
C GLU A 40 3.39 13.47 -34.33
N LYS A 41 2.62 12.91 -35.26
CA LYS A 41 1.27 13.43 -35.57
C LYS A 41 0.34 13.38 -34.37
N GLU A 42 0.41 12.34 -33.54
CA GLU A 42 -0.35 12.29 -32.28
C GLU A 42 0.10 13.34 -31.28
N ARG A 43 1.41 13.51 -31.09
CA ARG A 43 1.98 14.53 -30.19
C ARG A 43 1.56 15.93 -30.61
N GLU A 44 1.61 16.24 -31.90
CA GLU A 44 1.16 17.52 -32.44
C GLU A 44 -0.34 17.74 -32.24
N LYS A 45 -1.17 16.70 -32.37
CA LYS A 45 -2.61 16.78 -32.03
C LYS A 45 -2.81 17.03 -30.53
N ARG A 46 -2.05 16.36 -29.67
CA ARG A 46 -2.12 16.52 -28.21
C ARG A 46 -1.71 17.93 -27.77
N LYS A 47 -0.63 18.49 -28.33
CA LYS A 47 -0.17 19.87 -28.05
C LYS A 47 -1.20 20.94 -28.44
N LYS A 48 -2.01 20.69 -29.49
CA LYS A 48 -3.06 21.62 -29.94
C LYS A 48 -4.25 21.70 -28.98
N VAL A 49 -4.43 20.73 -28.10
CA VAL A 49 -5.49 20.73 -27.09
C VAL A 49 -4.90 21.24 -25.78
N SER A 50 -5.35 22.39 -25.31
CA SER A 50 -4.94 22.90 -24.01
C SER A 50 -5.46 22.02 -22.87
N ASP A 51 -4.75 22.02 -21.74
CA ASP A 51 -5.19 21.30 -20.54
C ASP A 51 -6.58 21.74 -20.08
N ALA A 52 -6.88 23.04 -20.20
CA ALA A 52 -8.20 23.60 -19.92
C ALA A 52 -9.28 23.01 -20.84
N ALA A 53 -9.05 22.98 -22.16
CA ALA A 53 -10.02 22.41 -23.11
C ALA A 53 -10.25 20.91 -22.87
N ARG A 54 -9.19 20.19 -22.49
CA ARG A 54 -9.30 18.77 -22.09
C ARG A 54 -10.13 18.63 -20.81
N ALA A 55 -9.87 19.44 -19.79
CA ALA A 55 -10.61 19.41 -18.53
C ALA A 55 -12.09 19.72 -18.76
N GLU A 56 -12.41 20.75 -19.54
CA GLU A 56 -13.79 21.11 -19.92
C GLU A 56 -14.51 19.96 -20.64
N TYR A 57 -13.85 19.32 -21.60
CA TYR A 57 -14.41 18.15 -22.29
C TYR A 57 -14.73 17.01 -21.31
N LEU A 58 -13.79 16.69 -20.42
CA LEU A 58 -13.97 15.61 -19.44
C LEU A 58 -15.11 15.91 -18.45
N VAL A 59 -15.22 17.17 -18.00
CA VAL A 59 -16.32 17.60 -17.11
C VAL A 59 -17.65 17.47 -17.85
N ARG A 60 -17.74 17.94 -19.10
CA ARG A 60 -18.95 17.85 -19.91
C ARG A 60 -19.37 16.40 -20.18
N ASP A 61 -18.42 15.54 -20.55
CA ASP A 61 -18.65 14.12 -20.78
C ASP A 61 -19.12 13.41 -19.50
N ALA A 62 -18.50 13.70 -18.36
CA ALA A 62 -18.90 13.16 -17.06
C ALA A 62 -20.31 13.65 -16.62
N MET A 63 -20.67 14.90 -16.91
CA MET A 63 -22.04 15.41 -16.71
C MET A 63 -23.05 14.67 -17.60
N ALA A 64 -22.73 14.48 -18.89
CA ALA A 64 -23.61 13.75 -19.82
C ALA A 64 -23.82 12.28 -19.40
N GLN A 65 -22.81 11.68 -18.76
CA GLN A 65 -22.88 10.33 -18.20
C GLN A 65 -23.60 10.25 -16.84
N GLY A 66 -24.06 11.37 -16.28
CA GLY A 66 -24.70 11.40 -14.97
C GLY A 66 -23.76 11.06 -13.80
N LYS A 67 -22.42 11.17 -13.99
CA LYS A 67 -21.45 10.87 -12.91
C LYS A 67 -21.52 11.85 -11.74
N PHE A 68 -22.18 12.99 -11.95
CA PHE A 68 -22.46 13.98 -10.90
C PHE A 68 -23.87 13.82 -10.30
N ASP A 69 -24.65 12.83 -10.73
CA ASP A 69 -25.94 12.52 -10.11
C ASP A 69 -25.72 11.70 -8.83
N ASN A 70 -26.59 11.89 -7.82
CA ASN A 70 -26.53 11.17 -6.54
C ASN A 70 -25.20 11.27 -5.77
N LEU A 71 -24.50 12.40 -5.85
CA LEU A 71 -23.32 12.64 -5.01
C LEU A 71 -23.67 12.46 -3.53
N LYS A 72 -22.72 11.95 -2.74
CA LYS A 72 -22.87 11.67 -1.30
C LYS A 72 -23.48 12.83 -0.50
N TYR A 73 -23.15 14.06 -0.90
CA TYR A 73 -23.61 15.30 -0.29
C TYR A 73 -24.52 16.15 -1.20
N ALA A 74 -25.10 15.58 -2.26
CA ALA A 74 -26.06 16.29 -3.10
C ALA A 74 -27.24 16.78 -2.25
N GLY A 75 -27.48 18.10 -2.24
CA GLY A 75 -28.52 18.74 -1.43
C GLY A 75 -28.28 18.74 0.08
N LYS A 76 -27.16 18.20 0.57
CA LYS A 76 -26.80 18.21 2.00
C LYS A 76 -25.79 19.33 2.28
N PRO A 77 -25.76 19.88 3.51
CA PRO A 77 -24.70 20.80 3.89
C PRO A 77 -23.33 20.12 3.71
N ILE A 78 -22.38 20.86 3.14
CA ILE A 78 -21.00 20.38 3.00
C ILE A 78 -20.36 20.38 4.40
N PRO A 79 -19.85 19.23 4.89
CA PRO A 79 -19.17 19.19 6.18
C PRO A 79 -17.98 20.15 6.20
N GLY A 80 -17.85 20.96 7.26
CA GLY A 80 -16.75 21.93 7.42
C GLY A 80 -16.89 23.22 6.60
N LEU A 81 -18.01 23.45 5.91
CA LEU A 81 -18.26 24.69 5.19
C LEU A 81 -18.50 25.85 6.17
N GLY A 82 -17.62 26.85 6.16
CA GLY A 82 -17.66 28.01 7.07
C GLY A 82 -16.66 27.95 8.22
N GLU A 83 -15.90 26.86 8.35
CA GLU A 83 -14.71 26.80 9.20
C GLU A 83 -13.56 27.62 8.56
N SER A 84 -12.51 27.90 9.34
CA SER A 84 -11.34 28.63 8.84
C SER A 84 -10.78 27.96 7.58
N TYR A 85 -10.48 28.73 6.53
CA TYR A 85 -9.91 28.20 5.29
C TYR A 85 -8.63 27.41 5.57
N ASP A 86 -8.68 26.11 5.34
CA ASP A 86 -7.55 25.20 5.46
C ASP A 86 -7.11 24.77 4.05
N PRO A 87 -5.97 25.26 3.53
CA PRO A 87 -5.46 24.87 2.21
C PRO A 87 -5.31 23.35 2.03
N ASP A 88 -5.08 22.63 3.13
CA ASP A 88 -4.80 21.18 3.15
C ASP A 88 -6.04 20.33 3.47
N TRP A 89 -7.25 20.91 3.42
CA TRP A 89 -8.51 20.21 3.76
C TRP A 89 -8.70 18.90 2.98
N TRP A 90 -8.35 18.92 1.68
CA TRP A 90 -8.49 17.77 0.79
C TRP A 90 -7.43 16.70 1.07
N VAL A 91 -6.22 17.11 1.51
CA VAL A 91 -5.13 16.21 1.92
C VAL A 91 -5.53 15.49 3.20
N LYS A 92 -6.01 16.24 4.22
CA LYS A 92 -6.51 15.66 5.47
C LYS A 92 -7.66 14.69 5.22
N GLY A 93 -8.60 15.06 4.35
CA GLY A 93 -9.69 14.18 3.93
C GLY A 93 -9.21 12.92 3.20
N LEU A 94 -8.15 13.02 2.40
CA LEU A 94 -7.48 11.88 1.76
C LEU A 94 -6.80 10.95 2.77
N LEU A 95 -5.99 11.50 3.69
CA LEU A 95 -5.39 10.71 4.75
C LEU A 95 -6.43 9.95 5.56
N GLN A 96 -7.53 10.61 5.92
CA GLN A 96 -8.61 10.01 6.71
C GLN A 96 -9.36 8.92 5.93
N ARG A 97 -9.71 9.16 4.65
CA ARG A 97 -10.48 8.18 3.86
C ARG A 97 -9.70 6.91 3.57
N GLU A 98 -8.40 7.02 3.33
CA GLU A 98 -7.52 5.89 3.02
C GLU A 98 -6.89 5.28 4.28
N ASN A 99 -7.23 5.81 5.47
CA ASN A 99 -6.64 5.44 6.76
C ASN A 99 -5.09 5.43 6.74
N ILE A 100 -4.50 6.41 6.05
CA ILE A 100 -3.06 6.51 5.93
C ILE A 100 -2.51 6.99 7.28
N SER A 101 -1.61 6.20 7.85
CA SER A 101 -0.92 6.50 9.10
C SER A 101 0.59 6.38 8.92
N GLY A 102 1.37 6.78 9.93
CA GLY A 102 2.84 6.72 9.85
C GLY A 102 3.47 7.85 9.03
N LEU A 103 2.68 8.82 8.57
CA LEU A 103 3.18 10.02 7.90
C LEU A 103 3.41 11.11 8.94
N GLY A 104 4.66 11.33 9.33
CA GLY A 104 5.02 12.40 10.25
C GLY A 104 6.50 12.41 10.62
N PRO A 105 6.98 13.49 11.26
CA PRO A 105 8.34 13.54 11.77
C PRO A 105 8.58 12.37 12.75
N PRO A 106 9.76 11.74 12.74
CA PRO A 106 10.09 10.62 13.62
C PRO A 106 9.80 10.90 15.10
N ALA A 107 10.04 12.13 15.55
CA ALA A 107 9.75 12.55 16.92
C ALA A 107 8.27 12.38 17.34
N ILE A 108 7.33 12.60 16.42
CA ILE A 108 5.88 12.47 16.70
C ILE A 108 5.48 11.00 16.63
N LEU A 109 5.96 10.28 15.61
CA LEU A 109 5.66 8.86 15.43
C LEU A 109 6.15 8.03 16.61
N LEU A 110 7.39 8.25 17.07
CA LEU A 110 7.96 7.53 18.22
C LEU A 110 7.20 7.77 19.52
N ARG A 111 6.62 8.96 19.74
CA ARG A 111 5.76 9.20 20.92
C ARG A 111 4.47 8.39 20.86
N LYS A 112 3.84 8.34 19.69
CA LYS A 112 2.64 7.53 19.48
C LYS A 112 2.95 6.05 19.68
N GLU A 113 4.06 5.58 19.11
CA GLU A 113 4.50 4.20 19.26
C GLU A 113 4.82 3.83 20.71
N ASP A 114 5.51 4.71 21.46
CA ASP A 114 5.80 4.52 22.88
C ASP A 114 4.53 4.38 23.72
N ALA A 115 3.48 5.17 23.39
CA ALA A 115 2.18 5.09 24.06
C ALA A 115 1.42 3.79 23.74
N GLU A 116 1.63 3.21 22.56
CA GLU A 116 1.01 1.95 22.13
C GLU A 116 1.85 0.71 22.47
N LEU A 117 3.09 0.91 22.94
CA LEU A 117 4.10 -0.14 23.04
C LEU A 117 3.67 -1.26 23.98
N ASP A 118 3.13 -0.93 25.16
CA ASP A 118 2.66 -1.92 26.13
C ASP A 118 1.63 -2.88 25.52
N GLY A 119 0.65 -2.36 24.79
CA GLY A 119 -0.34 -3.16 24.09
C GLY A 119 0.26 -4.04 22.99
N LYS A 120 1.28 -3.54 22.27
CA LYS A 120 2.01 -4.31 21.25
C LYS A 120 2.82 -5.45 21.86
N LEU A 121 3.45 -5.24 23.02
CA LEU A 121 4.19 -6.28 23.73
C LEU A 121 3.24 -7.35 24.28
N ASP A 122 2.09 -6.95 24.81
CA ASP A 122 1.08 -7.88 25.35
C ASP A 122 0.44 -8.78 24.27
N ALA A 123 0.51 -8.38 23.00
CA ALA A 123 0.08 -9.18 21.86
C ALA A 123 1.12 -10.25 21.43
N GLN A 124 2.36 -10.18 21.94
CA GLN A 124 3.42 -11.14 21.59
C GLN A 124 3.29 -12.44 22.37
N TYR A 125 3.72 -13.53 21.74
CA TYR A 125 3.62 -14.88 22.31
C TYR A 125 4.93 -15.34 22.94
N THR A 126 6.06 -14.91 22.39
CA THR A 126 7.38 -15.33 22.86
C THR A 126 8.18 -14.15 23.39
N GLU A 127 9.08 -14.44 24.32
CA GLU A 127 10.00 -13.45 24.85
C GLU A 127 10.95 -12.89 23.80
N GLN A 128 11.37 -13.72 22.83
CA GLN A 128 12.22 -13.27 21.74
C GLN A 128 11.51 -12.19 20.92
N GLN A 129 10.22 -12.35 20.60
CA GLN A 129 9.43 -11.34 19.89
C GLN A 129 9.37 -10.02 20.68
N VAL A 130 9.20 -10.10 22.00
CA VAL A 130 9.20 -8.91 22.88
C VAL A 130 10.55 -8.20 22.83
N ARG A 131 11.65 -8.96 22.95
CA ARG A 131 13.01 -8.39 22.83
C ARG A 131 13.23 -7.73 21.46
N ASP A 132 12.89 -8.41 20.38
CA ASP A 132 13.07 -7.90 19.01
C ASP A 132 12.31 -6.58 18.80
N VAL A 133 11.06 -6.49 19.29
CA VAL A 133 10.25 -5.26 19.21
C VAL A 133 10.87 -4.11 20.02
N LEU A 134 11.34 -4.40 21.23
CA LEU A 134 11.99 -3.40 22.10
C LEU A 134 13.31 -2.91 21.52
N GLU A 135 14.14 -3.82 21.00
CA GLU A 135 15.41 -3.49 20.36
C GLU A 135 15.22 -2.64 19.10
N ASP A 136 14.24 -2.99 18.25
CA ASP A 136 13.90 -2.17 17.09
C ASP A 136 13.42 -0.78 17.47
N PHE A 137 12.51 -0.68 18.45
CA PHE A 137 12.02 0.60 18.96
C PHE A 137 13.18 1.46 19.49
N ASN A 138 14.04 0.87 20.32
CA ASN A 138 15.20 1.55 20.90
C ASN A 138 16.17 2.03 19.82
N ARG A 139 16.46 1.19 18.82
CA ARG A 139 17.28 1.56 17.66
C ARG A 139 16.70 2.77 16.94
N ARG A 140 15.40 2.77 16.64
CA ARG A 140 14.73 3.89 15.96
C ARG A 140 14.72 5.17 16.80
N VAL A 141 14.58 5.08 18.12
CA VAL A 141 14.73 6.24 19.03
C VAL A 141 16.15 6.80 18.99
N ILE A 142 17.17 5.95 19.03
CA ILE A 142 18.58 6.35 18.96
C ILE A 142 18.88 7.00 17.62
N ASP A 143 18.45 6.40 16.52
CA ASP A 143 18.69 6.92 15.17
C ASP A 143 17.99 8.26 14.96
N ALA A 144 16.73 8.39 15.42
CA ALA A 144 16.00 9.66 15.36
C ALA A 144 16.68 10.78 16.17
N ARG A 145 17.33 10.45 17.30
CA ARG A 145 18.11 11.42 18.10
C ARG A 145 19.43 11.78 17.43
N ARG A 146 20.06 10.83 16.72
CA ARG A 146 21.31 11.04 15.99
C ARG A 146 21.09 11.85 14.71
N GLN A 147 19.87 11.84 14.18
CA GLN A 147 19.50 12.58 12.99
C GLN A 147 19.65 14.10 13.22
N LEU A 148 20.63 14.72 12.54
CA LEU A 148 20.85 16.18 12.55
C LEU A 148 19.98 16.92 11.51
N GLN A 149 18.91 16.30 11.02
CA GLN A 149 18.09 16.83 9.92
C GLN A 149 17.12 17.96 10.34
N GLY A 150 17.25 18.47 11.55
CA GLY A 150 16.32 19.44 12.12
C GLY A 150 14.93 18.85 12.37
N GLY A 151 14.07 19.63 13.02
CA GLY A 151 12.70 19.23 13.36
C GLY A 151 12.42 19.19 14.86
N PRO A 152 11.20 18.80 15.26
CA PRO A 152 10.81 18.74 16.67
C PRO A 152 11.73 17.82 17.49
N PRO A 153 12.09 18.20 18.73
CA PRO A 153 13.02 17.41 19.52
C PRO A 153 12.47 16.02 19.84
N VAL A 154 13.32 14.99 19.72
CA VAL A 154 13.01 13.61 20.09
C VAL A 154 13.17 13.44 21.60
N ILE A 155 12.06 13.56 22.33
CA ILE A 155 12.02 13.41 23.80
C ILE A 155 11.66 12.00 24.27
N THR A 156 11.26 11.11 23.35
CA THR A 156 10.87 9.73 23.65
C THR A 156 12.04 8.98 24.26
N LYS A 157 11.82 8.28 25.39
CA LYS A 157 12.86 7.54 26.12
C LYS A 157 13.08 6.16 25.49
N ILE A 158 14.30 5.65 25.67
CA ILE A 158 14.64 4.25 25.39
C ILE A 158 14.05 3.40 26.51
N ARG A 159 13.62 2.19 26.20
CA ARG A 159 13.04 1.22 27.13
C ARG A 159 14.09 0.19 27.53
N ASP A 160 14.19 -0.11 28.83
CA ASP A 160 15.08 -1.19 29.28
C ASP A 160 14.47 -2.54 28.89
N VAL A 161 15.22 -3.34 28.12
CA VAL A 161 14.71 -4.58 27.53
C VAL A 161 14.38 -5.61 28.60
N GLU A 162 15.26 -5.78 29.59
CA GLU A 162 15.08 -6.81 30.61
C GLU A 162 13.99 -6.43 31.60
N GLU A 163 13.86 -5.13 31.92
CA GLU A 163 12.76 -4.63 32.74
C GLU A 163 11.39 -4.86 32.07
N GLU A 164 11.25 -4.51 30.79
CA GLU A 164 9.98 -4.65 30.06
C GLU A 164 9.64 -6.13 29.80
N VAL A 165 10.63 -6.99 29.54
CA VAL A 165 10.41 -8.45 29.47
C VAL A 165 9.90 -8.99 30.82
N GLY A 166 10.48 -8.52 31.94
CA GLY A 166 10.03 -8.87 33.28
C GLY A 166 8.56 -8.49 33.51
N ARG A 167 8.18 -7.26 33.16
CA ARG A 167 6.79 -6.78 33.24
C ARG A 167 5.85 -7.58 32.34
N TRP A 168 6.24 -7.87 31.10
CA TRP A 168 5.46 -8.70 30.18
C TRP A 168 5.20 -10.10 30.74
N ARG A 169 6.23 -10.77 31.28
CA ARG A 169 6.07 -12.08 31.93
C ARG A 169 5.09 -12.02 33.10
N GLN A 170 5.16 -10.97 33.93
CA GLN A 170 4.23 -10.76 35.05
C GLN A 170 2.79 -10.58 34.57
N ARG A 171 2.56 -9.69 33.58
CA ARG A 171 1.23 -9.47 32.99
C ARG A 171 0.65 -10.76 32.40
N ARG A 172 1.48 -11.58 31.76
CA ARG A 172 1.06 -12.88 31.20
C ARG A 172 0.73 -13.91 32.28
N ALA A 173 1.54 -14.01 33.33
CA ALA A 173 1.28 -14.91 34.45
C ALA A 173 -0.02 -14.57 35.17
N ALA A 174 -0.31 -13.28 35.37
CA ALA A 174 -1.56 -12.81 35.95
C ALA A 174 -2.77 -13.23 35.09
N ARG A 175 -2.69 -13.09 33.76
CA ARG A 175 -3.77 -13.51 32.83
C ARG A 175 -4.03 -15.02 32.87
N THR A 176 -2.98 -15.84 32.99
CA THR A 176 -3.14 -17.29 33.13
C THR A 176 -3.76 -17.67 34.47
N ALA A 177 -3.37 -17.00 35.57
CA ALA A 177 -3.92 -17.26 36.89
C ALA A 177 -5.40 -16.83 37.03
N GLU A 178 -5.84 -15.84 36.25
CA GLU A 178 -7.22 -15.36 36.20
C GLU A 178 -8.11 -16.14 35.22
N ALA A 179 -7.55 -17.12 34.48
CA ALA A 179 -8.35 -18.01 33.66
C ALA A 179 -9.33 -18.77 34.58
N PRO A 180 -10.65 -18.66 34.35
CA PRO A 180 -11.64 -19.30 35.21
C PRO A 180 -11.38 -20.80 35.25
N GLU A 181 -11.45 -21.39 36.45
CA GLU A 181 -11.44 -22.85 36.63
C GLU A 181 -12.39 -23.46 35.62
N GLU A 182 -11.88 -24.39 34.79
CA GLU A 182 -12.69 -25.08 33.79
C GLU A 182 -13.97 -25.57 34.47
N PRO A 183 -15.17 -25.21 33.95
CA PRO A 183 -16.39 -25.68 34.56
C PRO A 183 -16.35 -27.21 34.54
N GLU A 184 -16.41 -27.83 35.72
CA GLU A 184 -16.47 -29.28 35.90
C GLU A 184 -17.36 -29.87 34.80
N PRO A 185 -16.85 -30.83 33.98
CA PRO A 185 -17.59 -31.32 32.84
C PRO A 185 -18.93 -31.84 33.34
N GLN A 186 -20.00 -31.09 33.02
CA GLN A 186 -21.32 -31.41 33.54
C GLN A 186 -21.66 -32.81 33.06
N ARG A 187 -21.74 -33.74 34.00
CA ARG A 187 -21.98 -35.15 33.73
C ARG A 187 -23.24 -35.26 32.88
N SER A 188 -23.04 -35.74 31.65
CA SER A 188 -24.08 -35.96 30.65
C SER A 188 -25.24 -36.74 31.27
N TRP A 189 -26.47 -36.28 31.01
CA TRP A 189 -27.71 -36.87 31.51
C TRP A 189 -27.80 -38.39 31.28
N TRP A 190 -27.18 -38.89 30.21
CA TRP A 190 -27.09 -40.31 29.88
C TRP A 190 -26.28 -41.14 30.89
N GLN A 191 -25.23 -40.58 31.49
CA GLN A 191 -24.44 -41.26 32.54
C GLN A 191 -25.23 -41.43 33.86
N ARG A 192 -26.26 -40.60 34.09
CA ARG A 192 -27.14 -40.72 35.27
C ARG A 192 -28.22 -41.79 35.09
N LEU A 193 -28.70 -42.00 33.86
CA LEU A 193 -29.73 -43.00 33.57
C LEU A 193 -29.24 -44.45 33.64
N TRP A 194 -27.94 -44.69 33.45
CA TRP A 194 -27.38 -46.05 33.44
C TRP A 194 -26.97 -46.58 34.83
N LYS A 195 -27.00 -45.74 35.88
CA LYS A 195 -26.68 -46.16 37.26
C LYS A 195 -27.91 -46.46 38.14
N GLY A 196 -29.12 -46.42 37.57
CA GLY A 196 -30.38 -46.64 38.29
C GLY A 196 -31.14 -47.87 37.80
N THR A 197 -30.59 -49.07 37.98
CA THR A 197 -31.34 -50.35 37.91
C THR A 197 -30.75 -51.32 38.94
N THR A 198 -31.33 -51.29 40.14
CA THR A 198 -31.34 -52.37 41.14
C THR A 198 -32.60 -52.20 41.95
#